data_AF-A0A924NHN0-F1
#
_entry.id   AF-A0A924NHN0-F1
#
_cell.length_a   1.000
_cell.length_b   1.000
_cell.length_c   1.000
_cell.angle_alpha   90.00
_cell.angle_beta   90.00
_cell.angle_gamma   90.00
#
_symmetry.space_group_name_H-M   'P 1'
#
loop_
_entity.id
_entity.type
_entity.pdbx_description
1 polymer ?
#
loop_
_entity_poly.entity_id
_entity_poly.type
_entity_poly.pdbx_seq_one_letter_code
_entity_poly.pdbx_strand_id
1 'polypeptide(L)'
;MPKTLVVVLLLVAIGAAAVTFGNYRWKQGTRNVRGGLNAARVPVNPQFVDFRELEGLPAPVQRYFRIALTDGMPMVAKIDVQHSGSMNMSGTSTQWKPFTSDQQVVTRNPGFDWDGRIDMMPGVPVLVHDAYIAGEGSLHAALLGLVTVADLRGTVDIAKGELMRFFAEAAWYPTALLPSQGVRWEAVDAHSARATLVDGAITLTMHFSFNEEGLIDADRADARGRTLAGTVVPTPWQGRYWNYQNRSGMRVPLNGE
;
A
#
# COMPACT_ATOMS: atom_id res chain seq x y z
N MET A 1 -4.00 -51.78 -11.92
CA MET A 1 -3.36 -50.48 -12.24
C MET A 1 -1.85 -50.64 -12.16
N PRO A 2 -1.06 -50.14 -13.11
CA PRO A 2 0.39 -50.16 -13.00
C PRO A 2 0.83 -49.40 -11.75
N LYS A 3 1.79 -49.94 -10.98
CA LYS A 3 2.26 -49.34 -9.71
C LYS A 3 2.64 -47.87 -9.87
N THR A 4 3.19 -47.51 -11.03
CA THR A 4 3.54 -46.13 -11.41
C THR A 4 2.35 -45.19 -11.42
N LEU A 5 1.18 -45.63 -11.92
CA LEU A 5 -0.03 -44.81 -11.96
C LEU A 5 -0.56 -44.52 -10.55
N VAL A 6 -0.50 -45.50 -9.66
CA VAL A 6 -0.91 -45.32 -8.26
C VAL A 6 0.00 -44.31 -7.55
N VAL A 7 1.32 -44.40 -7.75
CA VAL A 7 2.28 -43.44 -7.19
C VAL A 7 2.02 -42.03 -7.72
N VAL A 8 1.80 -41.86 -9.02
CA VAL A 8 1.49 -40.55 -9.62
C VAL A 8 0.21 -39.96 -9.04
N LEU A 9 -0.87 -40.75 -8.94
CA LEU A 9 -2.14 -40.29 -8.38
C LEU A 9 -2.00 -39.87 -6.91
N LEU A 10 -1.23 -40.62 -6.12
CA LEU A 10 -0.95 -40.27 -4.72
C LEU A 10 -0.19 -38.95 -4.61
N LEU A 11 0.84 -38.74 -5.44
CA LEU A 11 1.60 -37.48 -5.45
C LEU A 11 0.73 -36.29 -5.85
N VAL A 12 -0.15 -36.46 -6.84
CA VAL A 12 -1.11 -35.42 -7.24
C VAL A 12 -2.08 -35.10 -6.10
N ALA A 13 -2.63 -36.12 -5.43
CA ALA A 13 -3.53 -35.92 -4.30
C ALA A 13 -2.85 -35.20 -3.12
N ILE A 14 -1.61 -35.57 -2.80
CA ILE A 14 -0.80 -34.90 -1.76
C ILE A 14 -0.53 -33.44 -2.16
N GLY A 15 -0.14 -33.20 -3.41
CA GLY A 15 0.09 -31.85 -3.92
C GLY A 15 -1.17 -30.98 -3.85
N ALA A 16 -2.31 -31.51 -4.27
CA ALA A 16 -3.60 -30.82 -4.18
C ALA A 16 -3.98 -30.51 -2.72
N ALA A 17 -3.84 -31.48 -1.82
CA ALA A 17 -4.10 -31.30 -0.40
C ALA A 17 -3.20 -30.22 0.23
N ALA A 18 -1.90 -30.20 -0.12
CA ALA A 18 -0.96 -29.18 0.32
C ALA A 18 -1.39 -27.78 -0.16
N VAL A 19 -1.73 -27.62 -1.44
CA VAL A 19 -2.20 -26.33 -2.00
C VAL A 19 -3.49 -25.86 -1.30
N THR A 20 -4.46 -26.76 -1.09
CA THR A 20 -5.70 -26.44 -0.39
C THR A 20 -5.44 -26.02 1.05
N PHE A 21 -4.59 -26.75 1.76
CA PHE A 21 -4.20 -26.42 3.14
C PHE A 21 -3.45 -25.08 3.22
N GLY A 22 -2.54 -24.81 2.29
CA GLY A 22 -1.81 -23.55 2.17
C GLY A 22 -2.74 -22.36 1.95
N ASN A 23 -3.68 -22.49 1.02
CA ASN A 23 -4.71 -21.47 0.78
C ASN A 23 -5.60 -21.24 2.01
N TYR A 24 -5.98 -22.30 2.73
CA TYR A 24 -6.75 -22.18 3.95
C TYR A 24 -5.97 -21.45 5.05
N ARG A 25 -4.72 -21.85 5.30
CA ARG A 25 -3.82 -21.21 6.26
C ARG A 25 -3.62 -19.74 5.92
N TRP A 26 -3.37 -19.42 4.66
CA TRP A 26 -3.20 -18.04 4.20
C TRP A 26 -4.44 -17.20 4.47
N LYS A 27 -5.63 -17.67 4.07
CA LYS A 27 -6.90 -16.98 4.33
C LYS A 27 -7.17 -16.74 5.81
N GLN A 28 -6.78 -17.65 6.69
CA GLN A 28 -6.88 -17.43 8.14
C GLN A 28 -5.89 -16.35 8.59
N GLY A 29 -4.67 -16.34 8.06
CA GLY A 29 -3.70 -15.26 8.24
C GLY A 29 -4.28 -13.90 7.83
N THR A 30 -4.81 -13.78 6.61
CA THR A 30 -5.48 -12.57 6.10
C THR A 30 -6.58 -12.10 7.05
N ARG A 31 -7.43 -13.02 7.54
CA ARG A 31 -8.51 -12.67 8.48
C ARG A 31 -7.97 -12.12 9.80
N ASN A 32 -6.88 -12.66 10.31
CA ASN A 32 -6.27 -12.20 11.55
C ASN A 32 -5.66 -10.79 11.38
N VAL A 33 -4.90 -10.58 10.30
CA VAL A 33 -4.31 -9.26 9.98
C VAL A 33 -5.42 -8.22 9.82
N ARG A 34 -6.44 -8.52 9.00
CA ARG A 34 -7.58 -7.61 8.80
C ARG A 34 -8.44 -7.44 10.06
N GLY A 35 -8.48 -8.44 10.94
CA GLY A 35 -9.09 -8.33 12.26
C GLY A 35 -8.40 -7.27 13.11
N GLY A 36 -7.07 -7.30 13.17
CA GLY A 36 -6.26 -6.28 13.83
C GLY A 36 -6.44 -4.89 13.22
N LEU A 37 -6.39 -4.80 11.88
CA LEU A 37 -6.62 -3.56 11.14
C LEU A 37 -7.98 -2.94 11.47
N ASN A 38 -9.04 -3.76 11.49
CA ASN A 38 -10.38 -3.29 11.81
C ASN A 38 -10.56 -2.92 13.29
N ALA A 39 -9.94 -3.65 14.20
CA ALA A 39 -9.97 -3.36 15.63
C ALA A 39 -9.24 -2.06 15.98
N ALA A 40 -8.21 -1.71 15.22
CA ALA A 40 -7.45 -0.47 15.38
C ALA A 40 -8.15 0.77 14.80
N ARG A 41 -9.29 0.62 14.10
CA ARG A 41 -10.00 1.74 13.48
C ARG A 41 -10.52 2.71 14.53
N VAL A 42 -10.38 3.99 14.23
CA VAL A 42 -11.02 5.06 14.98
C VAL A 42 -11.97 5.84 14.06
N PRO A 43 -13.01 6.49 14.60
CA PRO A 43 -13.89 7.35 13.80
C PRO A 43 -13.11 8.45 13.09
N VAL A 44 -13.45 8.71 11.83
CA VAL A 44 -12.90 9.85 11.08
C VAL A 44 -13.57 11.12 11.58
N ASN A 45 -12.75 12.13 11.91
CA ASN A 45 -13.21 13.44 12.32
C ASN A 45 -12.33 14.50 11.63
N PRO A 46 -12.90 15.53 10.99
CA PRO A 46 -14.33 15.74 10.70
C PRO A 46 -14.93 14.62 9.84
N GLN A 47 -16.27 14.52 9.79
CA GLN A 47 -16.97 13.51 8.98
C GLN A 47 -17.05 13.87 7.50
N PHE A 48 -16.94 15.16 7.18
CA PHE A 48 -17.07 15.70 5.84
C PHE A 48 -15.87 16.58 5.52
N VAL A 49 -15.50 16.61 4.25
CA VAL A 49 -14.50 17.54 3.70
C VAL A 49 -15.02 18.96 3.82
N ASP A 50 -14.16 19.89 4.21
CA ASP A 50 -14.48 21.31 4.33
C ASP A 50 -13.37 22.14 3.70
N PHE A 51 -13.67 22.73 2.54
CA PHE A 51 -12.67 23.47 1.75
C PHE A 51 -12.11 24.72 2.45
N ARG A 52 -12.68 25.14 3.59
CA ARG A 52 -12.05 26.16 4.44
C ARG A 52 -10.68 25.72 4.95
N GLU A 53 -10.45 24.41 5.13
CA GLU A 53 -9.13 23.91 5.56
C GLU A 53 -8.05 24.03 4.46
N LEU A 54 -8.44 24.34 3.23
CA LEU A 54 -7.52 24.59 2.12
C LEU A 54 -6.91 26.01 2.19
N GLU A 55 -7.53 26.92 2.96
CA GLU A 55 -7.04 28.28 3.12
C GLU A 55 -5.65 28.28 3.77
N GLY A 56 -4.70 28.97 3.14
CA GLY A 56 -3.32 29.03 3.61
C GLY A 56 -2.43 27.85 3.23
N LEU A 57 -2.97 26.78 2.60
CA LEU A 57 -2.14 25.71 2.04
C LEU A 57 -1.33 26.21 0.82
N PRO A 58 -0.22 25.53 0.46
CA PRO A 58 0.50 25.85 -0.77
C PRO A 58 -0.41 25.83 -2.00
N ALA A 59 -0.19 26.76 -2.93
CA ALA A 59 -1.00 26.89 -4.14
C ALA A 59 -1.19 25.57 -4.93
N PRO A 60 -0.16 24.73 -5.18
CA PRO A 60 -0.38 23.44 -5.86
C PRO A 60 -1.27 22.47 -5.07
N VAL A 61 -1.16 22.47 -3.74
CA VAL A 61 -1.97 21.61 -2.84
C VAL A 61 -3.43 22.04 -2.85
N GLN A 62 -3.71 23.34 -2.84
CA GLN A 62 -5.09 23.85 -2.96
C GLN A 62 -5.72 23.45 -4.29
N ARG A 63 -4.99 23.60 -5.41
CA ARG A 63 -5.47 23.18 -6.73
C ARG A 63 -5.79 21.70 -6.75
N TYR A 64 -4.90 20.87 -6.21
CA TYR A 64 -5.10 19.44 -6.11
C TYR A 64 -6.40 19.09 -5.40
N PHE A 65 -6.61 19.57 -4.17
CA PHE A 65 -7.81 19.19 -3.42
C PHE A 65 -9.10 19.66 -4.08
N ARG A 66 -9.11 20.83 -4.71
CA ARG A 66 -10.29 21.34 -5.44
C ARG A 66 -10.63 20.53 -6.70
N ILE A 67 -9.66 19.79 -7.25
CA ILE A 67 -9.85 18.95 -8.44
C ILE A 67 -10.11 17.49 -8.04
N ALA A 68 -9.42 17.02 -7.00
CA ALA A 68 -9.49 15.65 -6.51
C ALA A 68 -10.74 15.38 -5.66
N LEU A 69 -11.29 16.40 -4.98
CA LEU A 69 -12.39 16.26 -4.03
C LEU A 69 -13.57 17.18 -4.37
N THR A 70 -14.70 16.91 -3.72
CA THR A 70 -15.88 17.79 -3.69
C THR A 70 -16.09 18.31 -2.28
N ASP A 71 -16.35 19.61 -2.11
CA ASP A 71 -16.64 20.19 -0.80
C ASP A 71 -17.89 19.55 -0.16
N GLY A 72 -17.85 19.31 1.14
CA GLY A 72 -18.93 18.65 1.88
C GLY A 72 -19.08 17.15 1.61
N MET A 73 -18.21 16.52 0.81
CA MET A 73 -18.26 15.07 0.62
C MET A 73 -17.85 14.31 1.90
N PRO A 74 -18.37 13.09 2.14
CA PRO A 74 -17.92 12.29 3.28
C PRO A 74 -16.41 12.01 3.21
N MET A 75 -15.74 12.07 4.36
CA MET A 75 -14.35 11.64 4.45
C MET A 75 -14.25 10.13 4.19
N VAL A 76 -13.22 9.71 3.46
CA VAL A 76 -12.93 8.29 3.26
C VAL A 76 -12.46 7.71 4.58
N ALA A 77 -13.17 6.72 5.12
CA ALA A 77 -12.77 6.01 6.35
C ALA A 77 -12.06 4.67 6.07
N LYS A 78 -12.43 4.03 4.96
CA LYS A 78 -11.89 2.76 4.52
C LYS A 78 -11.96 2.70 2.99
N ILE A 79 -10.95 2.09 2.37
CA ILE A 79 -11.03 1.65 0.98
C ILE A 79 -10.64 0.18 0.83
N ASP A 80 -11.13 -0.42 -0.24
CA ASP A 80 -10.70 -1.71 -0.76
C ASP A 80 -10.14 -1.47 -2.16
N VAL A 81 -8.91 -1.91 -2.41
CA VAL A 81 -8.20 -1.69 -3.69
C VAL A 81 -7.78 -3.03 -4.26
N GLN A 82 -8.05 -3.25 -5.55
CA GLN A 82 -7.57 -4.41 -6.28
C GLN A 82 -6.50 -3.98 -7.26
N HIS A 83 -5.33 -4.62 -7.19
CA HIS A 83 -4.25 -4.36 -8.12
C HIS A 83 -4.03 -5.55 -9.05
N SER A 84 -3.65 -5.24 -10.28
CA SER A 84 -3.01 -6.17 -11.20
C SER A 84 -1.84 -5.45 -11.85
N GLY A 85 -0.72 -6.14 -12.00
CA GLY A 85 0.49 -5.52 -12.50
C GLY A 85 1.64 -6.50 -12.62
N SER A 86 2.86 -5.95 -12.64
CA SER A 86 4.09 -6.73 -12.62
C SER A 86 5.07 -6.13 -11.65
N MET A 87 5.83 -6.99 -10.97
CA MET A 87 6.88 -6.60 -10.02
C MET A 87 8.21 -7.15 -10.51
N ASN A 88 9.26 -6.33 -10.52
CA ASN A 88 10.60 -6.80 -10.85
C ASN A 88 11.22 -7.47 -9.61
N MET A 89 11.47 -8.77 -9.71
CA MET A 89 12.02 -9.56 -8.60
C MET A 89 13.54 -9.42 -8.46
N SER A 90 14.20 -8.68 -9.36
CA SER A 90 15.64 -8.48 -9.36
C SER A 90 16.00 -7.02 -9.15
N GLY A 91 17.04 -6.78 -8.35
CA GLY A 91 17.60 -5.45 -8.12
C GLY A 91 18.60 -5.00 -9.19
N THR A 92 19.09 -5.89 -10.05
CA THR A 92 20.18 -5.64 -11.01
C THR A 92 19.87 -6.13 -12.42
N SER A 93 18.75 -6.82 -12.63
CA SER A 93 18.32 -7.36 -13.92
C SER A 93 16.81 -7.25 -14.08
N THR A 94 16.32 -7.55 -15.28
CA THR A 94 14.90 -7.51 -15.61
C THR A 94 14.26 -8.87 -15.36
N GLN A 95 13.54 -9.01 -14.25
CA GLN A 95 12.79 -10.22 -13.89
C GLN A 95 11.37 -9.88 -13.47
N TRP A 96 10.60 -9.33 -14.40
CA TRP A 96 9.19 -8.99 -14.18
C TRP A 96 8.36 -10.26 -13.98
N LYS A 97 7.60 -10.28 -12.89
CA LYS A 97 6.62 -11.31 -12.57
C LYS A 97 5.25 -10.68 -12.40
N PRO A 98 4.19 -11.26 -13.00
CA PRO A 98 2.85 -10.74 -12.81
C PRO A 98 2.43 -10.93 -11.35
N PHE A 99 1.64 -9.97 -10.86
CA PHE A 99 1.02 -10.06 -9.55
C PHE A 99 -0.42 -9.55 -9.59
N THR A 100 -1.19 -10.00 -8.61
CA THR A 100 -2.49 -9.44 -8.25
C THR A 100 -2.55 -9.21 -6.75
N SER A 101 -3.40 -8.29 -6.27
CA SER A 101 -3.61 -8.13 -4.84
C SER A 101 -5.01 -7.68 -4.48
N ASP A 102 -5.43 -7.98 -3.25
CA ASP A 102 -6.55 -7.36 -2.57
C ASP A 102 -6.02 -6.57 -1.36
N GLN A 103 -6.20 -5.25 -1.37
CA GLN A 103 -5.74 -4.38 -0.30
C GLN A 103 -6.91 -3.77 0.46
N GLN A 104 -6.80 -3.69 1.77
CA GLN A 104 -7.68 -2.88 2.61
C GLN A 104 -6.87 -1.76 3.25
N VAL A 105 -7.42 -0.55 3.26
CA VAL A 105 -6.80 0.61 3.91
C VAL A 105 -7.80 1.26 4.84
N VAL A 106 -7.35 1.71 6.00
CA VAL A 106 -8.07 2.57 6.93
C VAL A 106 -7.30 3.89 7.07
N THR A 107 -8.01 5.00 6.91
CA THR A 107 -7.36 6.31 6.70
C THR A 107 -7.07 7.05 7.99
N ARG A 108 -7.91 6.87 9.02
CA ARG A 108 -7.75 7.46 10.35
C ARG A 108 -7.24 6.40 11.32
N ASN A 109 -6.15 6.74 12.02
CA ASN A 109 -5.16 5.77 12.54
C ASN A 109 -4.58 4.98 11.35
N PRO A 110 -3.65 5.57 10.58
CA PRO A 110 -3.15 5.02 9.33
C PRO A 110 -2.90 3.53 9.37
N GLY A 111 -3.43 2.79 8.40
CA GLY A 111 -3.17 1.36 8.33
C GLY A 111 -3.66 0.72 7.06
N PHE A 112 -3.02 -0.38 6.69
CA PHE A 112 -3.41 -1.21 5.56
C PHE A 112 -2.99 -2.66 5.72
N ASP A 113 -3.62 -3.52 4.93
CA ASP A 113 -3.18 -4.88 4.61
C ASP A 113 -3.23 -5.04 3.10
N TRP A 114 -2.08 -5.28 2.48
CA TRP A 114 -1.94 -5.66 1.09
C TRP A 114 -1.73 -7.18 1.03
N ASP A 115 -2.76 -7.90 0.58
CA ASP A 115 -2.71 -9.35 0.35
C ASP A 115 -2.39 -9.59 -1.13
N GLY A 116 -1.12 -9.82 -1.41
CA GLY A 116 -0.56 -9.99 -2.75
C GLY A 116 -0.30 -11.43 -3.13
N ARG A 117 -0.40 -11.70 -4.43
CA ARG A 117 -0.04 -12.96 -5.07
C ARG A 117 0.88 -12.69 -6.24
N ILE A 118 2.09 -13.23 -6.18
CA ILE A 118 3.11 -13.12 -7.24
C ILE A 118 3.30 -14.50 -7.86
N ASP A 119 3.08 -14.63 -9.18
CA ASP A 119 3.25 -15.91 -9.87
C ASP A 119 4.73 -16.13 -10.25
N MET A 120 5.47 -16.81 -9.38
CA MET A 120 6.91 -17.08 -9.60
C MET A 120 7.14 -18.04 -10.76
N MET A 121 6.32 -19.10 -10.83
CA MET A 121 6.26 -20.12 -11.89
C MET A 121 4.81 -20.59 -12.08
N PRO A 122 4.46 -21.23 -13.22
CA PRO A 122 3.12 -21.77 -13.44
C PRO A 122 2.65 -22.65 -12.27
N GLY A 123 1.56 -22.25 -11.61
CA GLY A 123 0.98 -22.97 -10.48
C GLY A 123 1.70 -22.79 -9.14
N VAL A 124 2.78 -22.00 -9.07
CA VAL A 124 3.58 -21.80 -7.85
C VAL A 124 3.64 -20.31 -7.48
N PRO A 125 2.62 -19.79 -6.78
CA PRO A 125 2.64 -18.44 -6.23
C PRO A 125 3.51 -18.29 -4.99
N VAL A 126 4.05 -17.09 -4.83
CA VAL A 126 4.40 -16.53 -3.52
C VAL A 126 3.26 -15.60 -3.10
N LEU A 127 2.71 -15.85 -1.92
CA LEU A 127 1.70 -15.00 -1.30
C LEU A 127 2.40 -14.04 -0.33
N VAL A 128 1.95 -12.79 -0.26
CA VAL A 128 2.61 -11.74 0.51
C VAL A 128 1.57 -10.94 1.26
N HIS A 129 1.71 -10.85 2.59
CA HIS A 129 1.08 -9.82 3.39
C HIS A 129 2.09 -8.71 3.60
N ASP A 130 1.73 -7.51 3.21
CA ASP A 130 2.45 -6.30 3.56
C ASP A 130 1.47 -5.36 4.26
N ALA A 131 1.77 -4.97 5.48
CA ALA A 131 0.79 -4.33 6.35
C ALA A 131 1.41 -3.31 7.31
N TYR A 132 0.63 -2.28 7.60
CA TYR A 132 0.87 -1.33 8.67
C TYR A 132 -0.37 -1.25 9.55
N ILE A 133 -0.25 -1.56 10.84
CA ILE A 133 -1.38 -1.60 11.77
C ILE A 133 -0.94 -1.02 13.11
N ALA A 134 -1.61 0.06 13.55
CA ALA A 134 -1.41 0.66 14.87
C ALA A 134 0.06 0.96 15.21
N GLY A 135 0.81 1.52 14.26
CA GLY A 135 2.22 1.86 14.42
C GLY A 135 3.21 0.73 14.10
N GLU A 136 2.76 -0.50 13.88
CA GLU A 136 3.61 -1.64 13.54
C GLU A 136 3.56 -1.95 12.04
N GLY A 137 4.74 -2.08 11.42
CA GLY A 137 4.88 -2.61 10.06
C GLY A 137 5.19 -4.10 10.07
N SER A 138 4.68 -4.82 9.06
CA SER A 138 4.94 -6.25 8.86
C SER A 138 4.93 -6.65 7.39
N LEU A 139 5.90 -7.47 7.00
CA LEU A 139 5.97 -8.13 5.71
C LEU A 139 6.15 -9.63 5.90
N HIS A 140 5.20 -10.41 5.41
CA HIS A 140 5.23 -11.87 5.46
C HIS A 140 5.04 -12.43 4.06
N ALA A 141 6.02 -13.17 3.54
CA ALA A 141 5.95 -13.84 2.25
C ALA A 141 6.02 -15.35 2.43
N ALA A 142 5.14 -16.10 1.76
CA ALA A 142 5.12 -17.55 1.81
C ALA A 142 4.88 -18.21 0.44
N LEU A 143 5.67 -19.22 0.13
CA LEU A 143 5.47 -20.07 -1.04
C LEU A 143 4.23 -20.96 -0.81
N LEU A 144 3.27 -20.90 -1.74
CA LEU A 144 1.99 -21.63 -1.66
C LEU A 144 1.19 -21.38 -0.36
N GLY A 145 1.49 -20.32 0.40
CA GLY A 145 0.91 -20.07 1.72
C GLY A 145 1.39 -21.03 2.83
N LEU A 146 2.42 -21.84 2.57
CA LEU A 146 2.92 -22.87 3.50
C LEU A 146 4.32 -22.58 4.02
N VAL A 147 5.27 -22.33 3.10
CA VAL A 147 6.69 -22.21 3.44
C VAL A 147 7.05 -20.74 3.45
N THR A 148 7.32 -20.21 4.64
CA THR A 148 7.76 -18.82 4.81
C THR A 148 9.09 -18.58 4.10
N VAL A 149 9.11 -17.55 3.26
CA VAL A 149 10.27 -17.10 2.48
C VAL A 149 10.84 -15.80 3.06
N ALA A 150 9.98 -14.96 3.64
CA ALA A 150 10.37 -13.77 4.39
C ALA A 150 9.36 -13.51 5.52
N ASP A 151 9.85 -13.06 6.68
CA ASP A 151 9.02 -12.59 7.78
C ASP A 151 9.74 -11.46 8.52
N LEU A 152 9.30 -10.23 8.31
CA LEU A 152 9.87 -9.00 8.86
C LEU A 152 8.78 -8.29 9.64
N ARG A 153 8.95 -8.04 10.94
CA ARG A 153 7.92 -7.39 11.77
C ARG A 153 8.51 -6.55 12.87
N GLY A 154 7.76 -5.53 13.29
CA GLY A 154 7.92 -4.88 14.60
C GLY A 154 9.19 -4.06 14.80
N THR A 155 9.99 -3.84 13.75
CA THR A 155 11.11 -2.89 13.81
C THR A 155 10.65 -1.51 13.37
N VAL A 156 11.30 -0.48 13.91
CA VAL A 156 11.01 0.93 13.57
C VAL A 156 11.21 1.19 12.08
N ASP A 157 12.23 0.59 11.46
CA ASP A 157 12.51 0.77 10.03
C ASP A 157 11.44 0.17 9.13
N ILE A 158 10.90 -1.00 9.49
CA ILE A 158 9.79 -1.62 8.74
C ILE A 158 8.52 -0.78 8.92
N ALA A 159 8.20 -0.38 10.16
CA ALA A 159 7.07 0.51 10.43
C ALA A 159 7.16 1.83 9.65
N LYS A 160 8.36 2.43 9.58
CA LYS A 160 8.61 3.66 8.82
C LYS A 160 8.43 3.44 7.32
N GLY A 161 8.92 2.32 6.79
CA GLY A 161 8.75 1.94 5.38
C GLY A 161 7.29 1.75 5.00
N GLU A 162 6.51 1.08 5.85
CA GLU A 162 5.09 0.83 5.56
C GLU A 162 4.22 2.07 5.76
N LEU A 163 4.48 2.90 6.76
CA LEU A 163 3.80 4.20 6.87
C LEU A 163 4.11 5.09 5.65
N MET A 164 5.33 5.02 5.10
CA MET A 164 5.70 5.74 3.88
C MET A 164 4.91 5.23 2.67
N ARG A 165 4.69 3.92 2.57
CA ARG A 165 3.84 3.34 1.54
C ARG A 165 2.39 3.82 1.67
N PHE A 166 1.82 3.75 2.86
CA PHE A 166 0.48 4.30 3.13
C PHE A 166 0.37 5.77 2.69
N PHE A 167 1.40 6.56 2.95
CA PHE A 167 1.36 7.99 2.65
C PHE A 167 1.48 8.28 1.15
N ALA A 168 2.32 7.52 0.43
CA ALA A 168 2.42 7.59 -1.03
C ALA A 168 1.10 7.23 -1.70
N GLU A 169 0.52 6.09 -1.31
CA GLU A 169 -0.71 5.54 -1.88
C GLU A 169 -1.96 6.40 -1.58
N ALA A 170 -1.83 7.43 -0.72
CA ALA A 170 -2.92 8.36 -0.43
C ALA A 170 -3.40 9.17 -1.64
N ALA A 171 -2.69 9.13 -2.77
CA ALA A 171 -3.21 9.57 -4.07
C ALA A 171 -4.51 8.83 -4.47
N TRP A 172 -4.71 7.57 -4.03
CA TRP A 172 -5.93 6.79 -4.24
C TRP A 172 -7.05 7.10 -3.23
N TYR A 173 -6.74 7.78 -2.13
CA TYR A 173 -7.69 8.17 -1.06
C TYR A 173 -7.38 9.59 -0.55
N PRO A 174 -7.58 10.61 -1.40
CA PRO A 174 -7.09 11.97 -1.19
C PRO A 174 -7.53 12.63 0.12
N THR A 175 -8.65 12.22 0.71
CA THR A 175 -9.10 12.83 1.98
C THR A 175 -8.13 12.57 3.13
N ALA A 176 -7.31 11.51 3.08
CA ALA A 176 -6.27 11.26 4.09
C ALA A 176 -5.12 12.27 4.04
N LEU A 177 -4.98 13.02 2.95
CA LEU A 177 -3.95 14.05 2.76
C LEU A 177 -4.35 15.42 3.34
N LEU A 178 -5.60 15.57 3.81
CA LEU A 178 -6.12 16.83 4.31
C LEU A 178 -5.49 17.21 5.67
N PRO A 179 -5.32 18.52 5.97
CA PRO A 179 -4.78 18.97 7.25
C PRO A 179 -5.52 18.47 8.47
N SER A 180 -6.85 18.40 8.42
CA SER A 180 -7.67 17.81 9.49
C SER A 180 -7.33 16.34 9.78
N GLN A 181 -6.72 15.63 8.83
CA GLN A 181 -6.28 14.25 9.00
C GLN A 181 -4.84 14.14 9.54
N GLY A 182 -4.17 15.26 9.82
CA GLY A 182 -2.86 15.32 10.48
C GLY A 182 -1.70 15.64 9.54
N VAL A 183 -1.97 15.89 8.26
CA VAL A 183 -0.92 16.20 7.27
C VAL A 183 -0.59 17.70 7.30
N ARG A 184 0.72 18.01 7.38
CA ARG A 184 1.22 19.38 7.32
C ARG A 184 1.89 19.63 5.98
N TRP A 185 1.46 20.66 5.27
CA TRP A 185 1.97 20.99 3.95
C TRP A 185 2.87 22.23 3.99
N GLU A 186 3.99 22.15 3.28
CA GLU A 186 4.97 23.23 3.11
C GLU A 186 5.24 23.44 1.61
N ALA A 187 5.26 24.69 1.17
CA ALA A 187 5.53 25.01 -0.23
C ALA A 187 7.00 24.73 -0.57
N VAL A 188 7.24 24.18 -1.77
CA VAL A 188 8.59 24.08 -2.35
C VAL A 188 8.71 24.99 -3.57
N ASP A 189 7.81 24.84 -4.54
CA ASP A 189 7.72 25.68 -5.73
C ASP A 189 6.28 25.73 -6.29
N ALA A 190 6.12 26.21 -7.52
CA ALA A 190 4.80 26.36 -8.16
C ALA A 190 4.08 25.03 -8.44
N HIS A 191 4.83 23.92 -8.54
CA HIS A 191 4.38 22.59 -8.93
C HIS A 191 4.70 21.52 -7.88
N SER A 192 5.22 21.90 -6.71
CA SER A 192 5.59 20.93 -5.70
C SER A 192 5.47 21.43 -4.26
N ALA A 193 5.25 20.49 -3.34
CA ALA A 193 5.13 20.75 -1.91
C ALA A 193 5.70 19.57 -1.10
N ARG A 194 6.06 19.84 0.15
CA ARG A 194 6.38 18.81 1.14
C ARG A 194 5.17 18.54 2.01
N ALA A 195 4.89 17.27 2.26
CA ALA A 195 3.84 16.84 3.16
C ALA A 195 4.48 16.07 4.32
N THR A 196 4.09 16.41 5.56
CA THR A 196 4.56 15.74 6.77
C THR A 196 3.40 15.06 7.48
N LEU A 197 3.57 13.77 7.80
CA LEU A 197 2.65 12.95 8.58
C LEU A 197 3.36 12.45 9.85
N VAL A 198 2.65 12.43 10.96
CA VAL A 198 3.14 11.89 12.24
C VAL A 198 2.20 10.79 12.69
N ASP A 199 2.73 9.59 12.94
CA ASP A 199 2.02 8.50 13.58
C ASP A 199 2.85 7.94 14.74
N GLY A 200 2.36 8.12 15.97
CA GLY A 200 3.10 7.78 17.19
C GLY A 200 4.48 8.46 17.24
N ALA A 201 5.53 7.63 17.25
CA ALA A 201 6.92 8.10 17.26
C ALA A 201 7.52 8.31 15.86
N ILE A 202 6.79 7.97 14.80
CA ILE A 202 7.28 8.03 13.41
C ILE A 202 6.80 9.34 12.78
N THR A 203 7.76 10.17 12.37
CA THR A 203 7.53 11.36 11.54
C THR A 203 8.07 11.09 10.14
N LEU A 204 7.22 11.31 9.13
CA LEU A 204 7.57 11.19 7.72
C LEU A 204 7.33 12.49 6.99
N THR A 205 8.31 12.91 6.20
CA THR A 205 8.15 14.01 5.24
C THR A 205 8.46 13.50 3.85
N MET A 206 7.54 13.73 2.91
CA MET A 206 7.67 13.35 1.51
C MET A 206 7.46 14.55 0.61
N HIS A 207 8.07 14.51 -0.57
CA HIS A 207 7.88 15.52 -1.62
C HIS A 207 6.79 15.04 -2.57
N PHE A 208 5.87 15.93 -2.92
CA PHE A 208 4.80 15.67 -3.88
C PHE A 208 4.90 16.66 -5.03
N SER A 209 4.84 16.16 -6.26
CA SER A 209 4.74 16.97 -7.47
C SER A 209 3.33 16.90 -8.05
N PHE A 210 2.96 17.97 -8.74
CA PHE A 210 1.64 18.15 -9.32
C PHE A 210 1.79 18.50 -10.81
N ASN A 211 1.05 17.77 -11.66
CA ASN A 211 1.06 18.00 -13.10
C ASN A 211 0.36 19.32 -13.48
N GLU A 212 0.31 19.61 -14.78
CA GLU A 212 -0.33 20.81 -15.32
C GLU A 212 -1.84 20.90 -15.00
N GLU A 213 -2.51 19.76 -14.85
CA GLU A 213 -3.90 19.69 -14.40
C GLU A 213 -4.05 19.95 -12.89
N GLY A 214 -2.95 20.04 -12.14
CA GLY A 214 -2.96 20.19 -10.68
C GLY A 214 -3.20 18.89 -9.92
N LEU A 215 -3.09 17.73 -10.57
CA LEU A 215 -3.19 16.40 -9.96
C LEU A 215 -1.80 15.89 -9.54
N ILE A 216 -1.73 15.08 -8.47
CA ILE A 216 -0.45 14.46 -8.06
C ILE A 216 0.06 13.55 -9.18
N ASP A 217 1.28 13.76 -9.67
CA ASP A 217 1.87 12.89 -10.69
C ASP A 217 3.06 12.06 -10.16
N ALA A 218 3.67 12.51 -9.07
CA ALA A 218 4.65 11.74 -8.33
C ALA A 218 4.72 12.15 -6.86
N ASP A 219 5.19 11.22 -6.05
CA ASP A 219 5.63 11.43 -4.69
C ASP A 219 7.03 10.83 -4.51
N ARG A 220 7.83 11.40 -3.61
CA ARG A 220 9.23 11.01 -3.44
C ARG A 220 9.65 11.06 -1.98
N ALA A 221 10.42 10.05 -1.58
CA ALA A 221 11.22 10.06 -0.38
C ALA A 221 12.71 9.96 -0.72
N ASP A 222 13.54 10.81 -0.12
CA ASP A 222 14.98 10.79 -0.36
C ASP A 222 15.67 9.56 0.24
N ALA A 223 15.06 8.96 1.28
CA ALA A 223 15.57 7.77 1.95
C ALA A 223 14.44 6.86 2.41
N ARG A 224 14.25 5.74 1.70
CA ARG A 224 13.46 4.58 2.12
C ARG A 224 14.40 3.40 2.37
N GLY A 225 14.18 2.66 3.46
CA GLY A 225 14.97 1.47 3.76
C GLY A 225 14.77 0.40 2.69
N ARG A 226 15.86 -0.06 2.08
CA ARG A 226 15.87 -1.19 1.14
C ARG A 226 16.83 -2.26 1.68
N THR A 227 16.37 -3.49 1.81
CA THR A 227 17.24 -4.61 2.21
C THR A 227 18.12 -5.02 1.03
N LEU A 228 19.43 -4.88 1.20
CA LEU A 228 20.47 -5.33 0.28
C LEU A 228 21.42 -6.26 1.03
N ALA A 229 21.49 -7.53 0.61
CA ALA A 229 22.35 -8.56 1.21
C ALA A 229 22.25 -8.64 2.75
N GLY A 230 21.03 -8.51 3.29
CA GLY A 230 20.76 -8.56 4.74
C GLY A 230 20.98 -7.25 5.50
N THR A 231 21.40 -6.18 4.83
CA THR A 231 21.57 -4.84 5.42
C THR A 231 20.49 -3.88 4.90
N VAL A 232 19.90 -3.05 5.77
CA VAL A 232 18.97 -2.00 5.34
C VAL A 232 19.78 -0.79 4.90
N VAL A 233 19.64 -0.40 3.63
CA VAL A 233 20.32 0.75 3.03
C VAL A 233 19.29 1.81 2.64
N PRO A 234 19.44 3.08 3.08
CA PRO A 234 18.55 4.15 2.66
C PRO A 234 18.74 4.41 1.15
N THR A 235 17.65 4.30 0.39
CA THR A 235 17.65 4.49 -1.07
C THR A 235 16.53 5.46 -1.45
N PRO A 236 16.73 6.34 -2.45
CA PRO A 236 15.65 7.14 -2.99
C PRO A 236 14.50 6.26 -3.48
N TRP A 237 13.28 6.69 -3.22
CA TRP A 237 12.06 5.99 -3.63
C TRP A 237 11.07 7.01 -4.19
N GLN A 238 10.34 6.63 -5.24
CA GLN A 238 9.40 7.49 -5.93
C GLN A 238 8.23 6.65 -6.44
N GLY A 239 7.01 7.14 -6.21
CA GLY A 239 5.81 6.68 -6.90
C GLY A 239 5.50 7.59 -8.09
N ARG A 240 4.88 7.04 -9.15
CA ARG A 240 4.30 7.82 -10.25
C ARG A 240 2.84 7.45 -10.45
N TYR A 241 2.00 8.42 -10.82
CA TYR A 241 0.55 8.21 -10.95
C TYR A 241 -0.02 8.84 -12.21
N TRP A 242 -0.91 8.12 -12.90
CA TRP A 242 -1.57 8.60 -14.12
C TRP A 242 -2.94 7.93 -14.33
N ASN A 243 -3.57 8.23 -15.47
CA ASN A 243 -4.91 7.74 -15.82
C ASN A 243 -5.95 8.08 -14.74
N TYR A 244 -6.06 9.36 -14.43
CA TYR A 244 -6.99 9.87 -13.43
C TYR A 244 -8.45 9.71 -13.88
N GLN A 245 -9.28 9.14 -13.02
CA GLN A 245 -10.71 8.93 -13.25
C GLN A 245 -11.53 9.29 -12.02
N ASN A 246 -12.81 9.56 -12.25
CA ASN A 246 -13.75 9.77 -11.16
C ASN A 246 -14.17 8.43 -10.53
N ARG A 247 -14.00 8.31 -9.21
CA ARG A 247 -14.43 7.17 -8.38
C ARG A 247 -14.99 7.72 -7.07
N SER A 248 -16.23 7.33 -6.74
CA SER A 248 -16.89 7.72 -5.49
C SER A 248 -16.88 9.24 -5.21
N GLY A 249 -17.00 10.06 -6.26
CA GLY A 249 -16.98 11.53 -6.15
C GLY A 249 -15.59 12.17 -6.04
N MET A 250 -14.51 11.37 -6.13
CA MET A 250 -13.12 11.83 -6.13
C MET A 250 -12.46 11.59 -7.49
N ARG A 251 -11.48 12.43 -7.86
CA ARG A 251 -10.62 12.19 -9.02
C ARG A 251 -9.29 11.57 -8.56
N VAL A 252 -9.12 10.28 -8.85
CA VAL A 252 -8.00 9.45 -8.38
C VAL A 252 -7.31 8.72 -9.54
N PRO A 253 -6.02 8.39 -9.44
CA PRO A 253 -5.31 7.67 -10.50
C PRO A 253 -5.73 6.19 -10.53
N LEU A 254 -5.79 5.59 -11.72
CA LEU A 254 -6.00 4.13 -11.87
C LEU A 254 -4.73 3.37 -12.28
N ASN A 255 -3.64 4.08 -12.48
CA ASN A 255 -2.34 3.49 -12.73
C ASN A 255 -1.28 4.16 -11.87
N GLY A 256 -0.33 3.37 -11.41
CA GLY A 256 0.88 3.83 -10.76
C GLY A 256 1.98 2.77 -10.75
N GLU A 257 3.19 3.18 -10.42
CA GLU A 257 4.40 2.34 -10.31
C GLU A 257 5.37 2.88 -9.25
#